data_AF-A0A432GAY5-F1
#
_entry.id   AF-A0A432GAY5-F1
#
_cell.length_a   1.000
_cell.length_b   1.000
_cell.length_c   1.000
_cell.angle_alpha   90.00
_cell.angle_beta   90.00
_cell.angle_gamma   90.00
#
_symmetry.space_group_name_H-M   'P 1'
#
loop_
_entity.id
_entity.type
_entity.pdbx_description
1 polymer ?
#
loop_
_entity_poly.entity_id
_entity_poly.type
_entity_poly.pdbx_seq_one_letter_code
_entity_poly.pdbx_strand_id
1 'polypeptide(L)'
;MRKLNLILSIILGLALLLSGCAAKKADPKPENFLTLADLTGRVTLKEDSPGVRVIRIKAKAFIKRNDIRAAKAKAMEVASAQAVDVMVRELLPDEDYNNNFEDIEQYLSKNIQKYIVSSEVNDEKKIFDGKYYGLDTAHKVNRQKVLVALQKDLKLINNSASTIVPVITSRKDIDLSKSGFTFRDLEDAMMNQIQTDLNQRGLRAMDFRNAVTSVQTDEKVKKQFAKISKEQFMAIVSGSPADRALLDPQIQDAEAFYTTGLSLLKQMAKVVVEVNIFAVSGNIKGDLALSLNVTAKNVSTGRGGAFANSVINVARRGGPSVIPSAMITGLVKDAYEDMQKEFIPQVIKEMSTISIGGKRLIAYELVLKDFGGAEVRKLRTKLKQSDSDEFRYISYDNSVPTIVTIIVRHAGNVEDLADKVMIIFDSAGIKAKEPIVAPDLTDLVFVRIPDED
;
A
#
# COMPACT_ATOMS: atom_id res chain seq x y z
N MET A 1 -48.21 11.88 -75.79
CA MET A 1 -48.28 11.98 -74.31
C MET A 1 -47.84 10.71 -73.57
N ARG A 2 -48.26 9.49 -73.93
CA ARG A 2 -47.86 8.24 -73.22
C ARG A 2 -46.35 7.96 -73.13
N LYS A 3 -45.56 8.24 -74.19
CA LYS A 3 -44.10 8.00 -74.19
C LYS A 3 -43.30 8.96 -73.29
N LEU A 4 -43.79 10.18 -73.09
CA LEU A 4 -43.11 11.18 -72.24
C LEU A 4 -43.28 10.83 -70.75
N ASN A 5 -44.46 10.34 -70.37
CA ASN A 5 -44.73 9.89 -69.00
C ASN A 5 -43.94 8.65 -68.60
N LEU A 6 -43.63 7.76 -69.55
CA LEU A 6 -42.79 6.58 -69.30
C LEU A 6 -41.33 6.96 -69.05
N ILE A 7 -40.83 7.95 -69.79
CA ILE A 7 -39.45 8.44 -69.61
C ILE A 7 -39.32 9.21 -68.28
N LEU A 8 -40.32 10.02 -67.92
CA LEU A 8 -40.32 10.73 -66.64
C LEU A 8 -40.36 9.77 -65.43
N SER A 9 -41.11 8.67 -65.54
CA SER A 9 -41.19 7.67 -64.46
C SER A 9 -39.92 6.83 -64.32
N ILE A 10 -39.21 6.56 -65.42
CA ILE A 10 -37.89 5.89 -65.38
C ILE A 10 -36.84 6.82 -64.75
N ILE A 11 -36.84 8.11 -65.09
CA ILE A 11 -35.90 9.08 -64.51
C ILE A 11 -36.18 9.28 -63.01
N LEU A 12 -37.44 9.34 -62.60
CA LEU A 12 -37.82 9.47 -61.19
C LEU A 12 -37.47 8.20 -60.38
N GLY A 13 -37.64 7.01 -60.99
CA GLY A 13 -37.21 5.75 -60.40
C GLY A 13 -35.69 5.64 -60.24
N LEU A 14 -34.92 6.13 -61.21
CA LEU A 14 -33.46 6.17 -61.14
C LEU A 14 -32.95 7.16 -60.08
N ALA A 15 -33.60 8.31 -59.95
CA ALA A 15 -33.28 9.32 -58.92
C ALA A 15 -33.57 8.81 -57.50
N LEU A 16 -34.66 8.05 -57.32
CA LEU A 16 -34.98 7.41 -56.04
C LEU A 16 -34.00 6.29 -55.68
N LEU A 17 -33.56 5.48 -56.66
CA LEU A 17 -32.53 4.46 -56.47
C LEU A 17 -31.14 5.05 -56.16
N LEU A 18 -30.79 6.19 -56.75
CA LEU A 18 -29.53 6.90 -56.47
C LEU A 18 -29.57 7.71 -55.15
N SER A 19 -30.75 8.12 -54.69
CA SER A 19 -30.93 8.72 -53.35
C SER A 19 -30.90 7.69 -52.20
N GLY A 20 -30.94 6.39 -52.54
CA GLY A 20 -30.88 5.27 -51.60
C GLY A 20 -29.47 4.89 -51.15
N CYS A 21 -28.42 5.55 -51.65
CA CYS A 21 -27.09 5.48 -51.05
C CYS A 21 -27.14 6.23 -49.71
N ALA A 22 -27.61 5.53 -48.67
CA ALA A 22 -27.27 5.87 -47.30
C ALA A 22 -25.75 5.96 -47.25
N ALA A 23 -25.23 7.19 -47.30
CA ALA A 23 -23.82 7.47 -47.13
C ALA A 23 -23.40 6.70 -45.88
N LYS A 24 -22.43 5.78 -46.02
CA LYS A 24 -21.77 5.14 -44.87
C LYS A 24 -21.51 6.27 -43.89
N LYS A 25 -22.18 6.22 -42.74
CA LYS A 25 -22.02 7.22 -41.67
C LYS A 25 -20.52 7.34 -41.48
N ALA A 26 -19.94 8.50 -41.81
CA ALA A 26 -18.51 8.68 -41.76
C ALA A 26 -18.05 8.24 -40.37
N ASP A 27 -17.19 7.21 -40.31
CA ASP A 27 -16.65 6.76 -39.04
C ASP A 27 -16.01 7.98 -38.37
N PRO A 28 -16.34 8.25 -37.09
CA PRO A 28 -15.85 9.44 -36.44
C PRO A 28 -14.32 9.47 -36.54
N LYS A 29 -13.77 10.60 -37.01
CA LYS A 29 -12.33 10.79 -37.12
C LYS A 29 -11.67 10.39 -35.79
N PRO A 30 -10.54 9.66 -35.80
CA PRO A 30 -9.86 9.19 -34.58
C PRO A 30 -9.56 10.29 -33.55
N GLU A 31 -9.46 11.53 -34.01
CA GLU A 31 -9.14 12.74 -33.24
C GLU A 31 -10.21 13.14 -32.19
N ASN A 32 -11.40 12.53 -32.20
CA ASN A 32 -12.48 12.83 -31.23
C ASN A 32 -12.74 11.71 -30.19
N PHE A 33 -11.92 10.65 -30.19
CA PHE A 33 -12.09 9.54 -29.25
C PHE A 33 -11.30 9.79 -27.96
N LEU A 34 -11.98 10.41 -26.98
CA LEU A 34 -11.38 10.64 -25.66
C LEU A 34 -11.34 9.34 -24.84
N THR A 35 -10.31 9.20 -24.01
CA THR A 35 -9.99 8.09 -23.12
C THR A 35 -9.69 8.63 -21.70
N LEU A 36 -9.34 7.75 -20.75
CA LEU A 36 -8.87 8.20 -19.44
C LEU A 36 -7.55 8.98 -19.52
N ALA A 37 -6.73 8.77 -20.55
CA ALA A 37 -5.50 9.54 -20.76
C ALA A 37 -5.78 11.04 -20.93
N ASP A 38 -6.92 11.41 -21.48
CA ASP A 38 -7.31 12.80 -21.79
C ASP A 38 -7.83 13.60 -20.58
N LEU A 39 -7.90 12.97 -19.41
CA LEU A 39 -8.25 13.62 -18.15
C LEU A 39 -6.99 14.18 -17.48
N THR A 40 -6.98 15.48 -17.19
CA THR A 40 -5.76 16.21 -16.75
C THR A 40 -6.00 17.12 -15.54
N GLY A 41 -6.79 16.63 -14.58
CA GLY A 41 -7.12 17.37 -13.38
C GLY A 41 -5.92 17.64 -12.47
N ARG A 42 -6.01 18.69 -11.64
CA ARG A 42 -4.99 19.02 -10.65
C ARG A 42 -5.47 18.63 -9.26
N VAL A 43 -4.68 17.81 -8.58
CA VAL A 43 -4.92 17.38 -7.19
C VAL A 43 -4.73 18.56 -6.24
N THR A 44 -5.70 18.77 -5.34
CA THR A 44 -5.65 19.79 -4.28
C THR A 44 -5.56 19.17 -2.88
N LEU A 45 -5.94 17.91 -2.72
CA LEU A 45 -5.75 17.15 -1.48
C LEU A 45 -4.27 17.06 -1.09
N LYS A 46 -4.01 17.13 0.22
CA LYS A 46 -2.67 17.04 0.82
C LYS A 46 -2.59 15.90 1.82
N GLU A 47 -1.43 15.26 1.89
CA GLU A 47 -1.04 14.35 2.97
C GLU A 47 -0.71 15.18 4.21
N ASP A 48 -1.73 15.48 5.01
CA ASP A 48 -1.66 16.32 6.22
C ASP A 48 -1.30 15.54 7.49
N SER A 49 -1.29 14.21 7.42
CA SER A 49 -0.75 13.35 8.48
C SER A 49 -0.10 12.10 7.92
N PRO A 50 0.86 11.49 8.63
CA PRO A 50 1.47 10.25 8.17
C PRO A 50 0.51 9.04 8.24
N GLY A 51 -0.67 9.19 8.84
CA GLY A 51 -1.73 8.18 8.85
C GLY A 51 -2.60 8.17 7.59
N VAL A 52 -2.40 9.13 6.69
CA VAL A 52 -3.14 9.22 5.43
C VAL A 52 -2.19 9.18 4.22
N ARG A 53 -2.76 8.84 3.07
CA ARG A 53 -2.11 8.86 1.75
C ARG A 53 -3.06 9.48 0.76
N VAL A 54 -2.57 10.36 -0.10
CA VAL A 54 -3.35 10.87 -1.22
C VAL A 54 -3.01 10.04 -2.45
N ILE A 55 -4.02 9.37 -3.01
CA ILE A 55 -3.87 8.47 -4.16
C ILE A 55 -4.73 9.02 -5.29
N ARG A 56 -4.09 9.34 -6.41
CA ARG A 56 -4.77 9.75 -7.64
C ARG A 56 -5.18 8.52 -8.42
N ILE A 57 -6.42 8.48 -8.89
CA ILE A 57 -6.97 7.37 -9.66
C ILE A 57 -7.76 7.92 -10.83
N LYS A 58 -7.60 7.30 -12.00
CA LYS A 58 -8.48 7.51 -13.15
C LYS A 58 -9.38 6.30 -13.31
N ALA A 59 -10.69 6.51 -13.33
CA ALA A 59 -11.66 5.44 -13.44
C ALA A 59 -12.82 5.83 -14.36
N LYS A 60 -13.53 4.83 -14.86
CA LYS A 60 -14.67 5.01 -15.76
C LYS A 60 -15.82 4.09 -15.42
N ALA A 61 -17.01 4.46 -15.87
CA ALA A 61 -18.18 3.59 -15.83
C ALA A 61 -19.08 3.80 -17.04
N PHE A 62 -19.78 2.73 -17.43
CA PHE A 62 -20.70 2.75 -18.57
C PHE A 62 -21.94 3.60 -18.28
N ILE A 63 -22.32 4.43 -19.26
CA ILE A 63 -23.53 5.26 -19.20
C ILE A 63 -24.72 4.43 -19.68
N LYS A 64 -25.38 3.76 -18.74
CA LYS A 64 -26.59 2.99 -19.03
C LYS A 64 -27.79 3.94 -19.18
N ARG A 65 -28.52 3.84 -20.31
CA ARG A 65 -29.75 4.60 -20.58
C ARG A 65 -29.60 6.13 -20.40
N ASN A 66 -28.43 6.67 -20.74
CA ASN A 66 -28.09 8.09 -20.59
C ASN A 66 -28.12 8.61 -19.13
N ASP A 67 -28.06 7.73 -18.12
CA ASP A 67 -27.97 8.12 -16.71
C ASP A 67 -26.52 8.42 -16.32
N ILE A 68 -26.13 9.68 -16.52
CA ILE A 68 -24.79 10.17 -16.19
C ILE A 68 -24.56 10.16 -14.67
N ARG A 69 -25.60 10.39 -13.87
CA ARG A 69 -25.46 10.44 -12.41
C ARG A 69 -25.09 9.07 -11.86
N ALA A 70 -25.78 8.02 -12.32
CA ALA A 70 -25.44 6.65 -11.95
C ALA A 70 -24.05 6.25 -12.43
N ALA A 71 -23.68 6.62 -13.65
CA ALA A 71 -22.33 6.36 -14.18
C ALA A 71 -21.24 7.06 -13.36
N LYS A 72 -21.42 8.35 -13.03
CA LYS A 72 -20.49 9.11 -12.18
C LYS A 72 -20.35 8.47 -10.79
N ALA A 73 -21.46 8.08 -10.16
CA ALA A 73 -21.42 7.40 -8.87
C ALA A 73 -20.66 6.06 -8.95
N LYS A 74 -20.88 5.29 -10.02
CA LYS A 74 -20.17 4.02 -10.23
C LYS A 74 -18.69 4.20 -10.52
N ALA A 75 -18.31 5.18 -11.33
CA ALA A 75 -16.92 5.52 -11.59
C ALA A 75 -16.20 5.95 -10.30
N MET A 76 -16.87 6.71 -9.43
CA MET A 76 -16.35 7.08 -8.10
C MET A 76 -16.18 5.87 -7.17
N GLU A 77 -17.11 4.91 -7.21
CA GLU A 77 -17.01 3.65 -6.46
C GLU A 77 -15.80 2.82 -6.92
N VAL A 78 -15.60 2.71 -8.24
CA VAL A 78 -14.43 2.02 -8.83
C VAL A 78 -13.13 2.73 -8.45
N ALA A 79 -13.09 4.06 -8.57
CA ALA A 79 -11.90 4.84 -8.19
C ALA A 79 -11.55 4.68 -6.71
N SER A 80 -12.58 4.68 -5.85
CA SER A 80 -12.43 4.45 -4.41
C SER A 80 -11.88 3.06 -4.11
N ALA A 81 -12.36 2.03 -4.83
CA ALA A 81 -11.85 0.67 -4.70
C ALA A 81 -10.39 0.55 -5.10
N GLN A 82 -10.03 1.11 -6.26
CA GLN A 82 -8.65 1.11 -6.75
C GLN A 82 -7.71 1.91 -5.82
N ALA A 83 -8.17 3.02 -5.24
CA ALA A 83 -7.36 3.79 -4.28
C ALA A 83 -7.05 2.98 -3.01
N VAL A 84 -8.05 2.26 -2.48
CA VAL A 84 -7.84 1.37 -1.32
C VAL A 84 -6.94 0.19 -1.69
N ASP A 85 -7.07 -0.37 -2.89
CA ASP A 85 -6.18 -1.42 -3.40
C ASP A 85 -4.72 -0.95 -3.52
N VAL A 86 -4.47 0.27 -4.04
CA VAL A 86 -3.12 0.87 -4.04
C VAL A 86 -2.57 0.93 -2.61
N MET A 87 -3.39 1.32 -1.64
CA MET A 87 -2.97 1.35 -0.23
C MET A 87 -2.65 -0.06 0.31
N VAL A 88 -3.45 -1.08 -0.01
CA VAL A 88 -3.14 -2.46 0.35
C VAL A 88 -1.79 -2.88 -0.21
N ARG A 89 -1.53 -2.60 -1.49
CA ARG A 89 -0.27 -2.94 -2.15
C ARG A 89 0.92 -2.18 -1.58
N GLU A 90 0.71 -0.98 -1.04
CA GLU A 90 1.75 -0.27 -0.27
C GLU A 90 2.01 -0.93 1.10
N LEU A 91 1.05 -1.67 1.67
CA LEU A 91 1.10 -2.22 3.03
C LEU A 91 1.43 -3.73 3.12
N LEU A 92 1.21 -4.49 2.05
CA LEU A 92 1.47 -5.93 1.99
C LEU A 92 2.72 -6.25 1.17
N PRO A 93 3.47 -7.30 1.55
CA PRO A 93 4.39 -7.96 0.65
C PRO A 93 3.69 -8.45 -0.63
N ASP A 94 4.43 -8.44 -1.73
CA ASP A 94 3.91 -8.76 -3.06
C ASP A 94 3.35 -10.19 -3.14
N GLU A 95 4.05 -11.15 -2.53
CA GLU A 95 3.63 -12.56 -2.47
C GLU A 95 2.30 -12.72 -1.71
N ASP A 96 2.19 -12.11 -0.52
CA ASP A 96 0.98 -12.16 0.30
C ASP A 96 -0.21 -11.52 -0.43
N TYR A 97 0.01 -10.39 -1.09
CA TYR A 97 -1.03 -9.75 -1.91
C TYR A 97 -1.42 -10.62 -3.11
N ASN A 98 -0.44 -11.11 -3.88
CA ASN A 98 -0.67 -11.90 -5.09
C ASN A 98 -1.39 -13.23 -4.80
N ASN A 99 -1.19 -13.81 -3.62
CA ASN A 99 -1.85 -15.05 -3.20
C ASN A 99 -3.27 -14.84 -2.67
N ASN A 100 -3.62 -13.62 -2.22
CA ASN A 100 -4.86 -13.36 -1.50
C ASN A 100 -5.70 -12.21 -2.10
N PHE A 101 -5.39 -11.73 -3.31
CA PHE A 101 -6.02 -10.52 -3.87
C PHE A 101 -7.54 -10.62 -3.98
N GLU A 102 -8.10 -11.79 -4.30
CA GLU A 102 -9.55 -11.98 -4.43
C GLU A 102 -10.26 -11.75 -3.09
N ASP A 103 -9.73 -12.35 -2.02
CA ASP A 103 -10.26 -12.19 -0.66
C ASP A 103 -10.13 -10.75 -0.18
N ILE A 104 -9.00 -10.10 -0.48
CA ILE A 104 -8.76 -8.70 -0.14
C ILE A 104 -9.77 -7.79 -0.85
N GLU A 105 -9.92 -7.92 -2.17
CA GLU A 105 -10.85 -7.12 -2.97
C GLU A 105 -12.29 -7.31 -2.47
N GLN A 106 -12.69 -8.55 -2.22
CA GLN A 106 -14.05 -8.86 -1.76
C GLN A 106 -14.31 -8.28 -0.37
N TYR A 107 -13.33 -8.32 0.54
CA TYR A 107 -13.49 -7.81 1.90
C TYR A 107 -13.52 -6.29 1.94
N LEU A 108 -12.58 -5.62 1.29
CA LEU A 108 -12.43 -4.17 1.36
C LEU A 108 -13.49 -3.43 0.57
N SER A 109 -13.95 -3.98 -0.56
CA SER A 109 -15.04 -3.39 -1.37
C SER A 109 -16.34 -3.21 -0.59
N LYS A 110 -16.66 -4.11 0.35
CA LYS A 110 -17.86 -4.03 1.18
C LYS A 110 -17.90 -2.80 2.12
N ASN A 111 -16.73 -2.23 2.45
CA ASN A 111 -16.61 -1.16 3.43
C ASN A 111 -15.72 -0.02 2.94
N ILE A 112 -15.71 0.28 1.64
CA ILE A 112 -14.78 1.23 1.02
C ILE A 112 -14.74 2.60 1.73
N GLN A 113 -15.91 3.09 2.13
CA GLN A 113 -16.07 4.39 2.79
C GLN A 113 -15.43 4.44 4.18
N LYS A 114 -15.21 3.29 4.84
CA LYS A 114 -14.51 3.23 6.14
C LYS A 114 -13.07 3.69 5.99
N TYR A 115 -12.43 3.40 4.86
CA TYR A 115 -11.01 3.62 4.59
C TYR A 115 -10.72 4.98 3.96
N ILE A 116 -11.71 5.63 3.35
CA ILE A 116 -11.56 6.93 2.71
C ILE A 116 -11.93 8.04 3.70
N VAL A 117 -11.02 9.00 3.86
CA VAL A 117 -11.25 10.20 4.69
C VAL A 117 -11.97 11.27 3.88
N SER A 118 -11.52 11.49 2.65
CA SER A 118 -12.10 12.47 1.72
C SER A 118 -11.70 12.11 0.30
N SER A 119 -12.49 12.54 -0.68
CA SER A 119 -12.22 12.37 -2.10
C SER A 119 -12.53 13.67 -2.84
N GLU A 120 -11.84 13.92 -3.94
CA GLU A 120 -12.14 15.02 -4.87
C GLU A 120 -12.16 14.52 -6.31
N VAL A 121 -12.94 15.19 -7.16
CA VAL A 121 -12.94 15.00 -8.61
C VAL A 121 -12.14 16.14 -9.21
N ASN A 122 -11.05 15.80 -9.89
CA ASN A 122 -10.09 16.75 -10.47
C ASN A 122 -10.43 17.09 -11.93
N ASP A 123 -10.97 16.12 -12.68
CA ASP A 123 -11.46 16.28 -14.05
C ASP A 123 -12.53 15.22 -14.33
N GLU A 124 -13.48 15.51 -15.22
CA GLU A 124 -14.52 14.57 -15.62
C GLU A 124 -15.01 14.82 -17.04
N LYS A 125 -15.07 13.76 -17.85
CA LYS A 125 -15.48 13.85 -19.26
C LYS A 125 -16.29 12.63 -19.67
N LYS A 126 -17.15 12.84 -20.67
CA LYS A 126 -17.66 11.74 -21.49
C LYS A 126 -16.52 11.26 -22.39
N ILE A 127 -16.22 9.98 -22.29
CA ILE A 127 -15.14 9.32 -23.02
C ILE A 127 -15.72 8.15 -23.82
N PHE A 128 -14.91 7.51 -24.67
CA PHE A 128 -15.33 6.34 -25.44
C PHE A 128 -16.60 6.60 -26.27
N ASP A 129 -16.55 7.65 -27.11
CA ASP A 129 -17.69 8.13 -27.91
C ASP A 129 -18.95 8.47 -27.08
N GLY A 130 -18.73 8.92 -25.85
CA GLY A 130 -19.78 9.27 -24.90
C GLY A 130 -20.56 8.08 -24.34
N LYS A 131 -20.03 6.86 -24.48
CA LYS A 131 -20.59 5.64 -23.88
C LYS A 131 -20.17 5.45 -22.43
N TYR A 132 -19.06 6.06 -22.02
CA TYR A 132 -18.54 5.99 -20.67
C TYR A 132 -18.39 7.38 -20.07
N TYR A 133 -18.50 7.44 -18.75
CA TYR A 133 -18.16 8.61 -17.96
C TYR A 133 -16.83 8.36 -17.26
N GLY A 134 -15.83 9.17 -17.59
CA GLY A 134 -14.48 9.09 -17.03
C GLY A 134 -14.27 10.15 -15.96
N LEU A 135 -13.59 9.77 -14.89
CA LEU A 135 -13.21 10.61 -13.77
C LEU A 135 -11.70 10.51 -13.53
N ASP A 136 -11.10 11.65 -13.24
CA ASP A 136 -9.79 11.76 -12.60
C ASP A 136 -10.03 12.25 -11.18
N THR A 137 -9.70 11.42 -10.19
CA THR A 137 -10.00 11.66 -8.79
C THR A 137 -8.76 11.59 -7.94
N ALA A 138 -8.81 12.22 -6.78
CA ALA A 138 -7.86 11.97 -5.70
C ALA A 138 -8.60 11.52 -4.44
N HIS A 139 -8.06 10.50 -3.79
CA HIS A 139 -8.62 9.90 -2.59
C HIS A 139 -7.62 9.99 -1.45
N LYS A 140 -8.03 10.59 -0.34
CA LYS A 140 -7.29 10.55 0.92
C LYS A 140 -7.67 9.27 1.65
N VAL A 141 -6.80 8.27 1.59
CA VAL A 141 -7.01 6.94 2.20
C VAL A 141 -6.32 6.88 3.56
N ASN A 142 -7.02 6.33 4.56
CA ASN A 142 -6.52 6.13 5.92
C ASN A 142 -5.72 4.82 5.98
N ARG A 143 -4.39 4.95 6.00
CA ARG A 143 -3.43 3.85 6.06
C ARG A 143 -3.66 2.95 7.26
N GLN A 144 -3.93 3.53 8.44
CA GLN A 144 -4.11 2.79 9.70
C GLN A 144 -5.34 1.88 9.64
N LYS A 145 -6.46 2.36 9.09
CA LYS A 145 -7.68 1.55 8.99
C LYS A 145 -7.53 0.39 8.02
N VAL A 146 -6.81 0.59 6.91
CA VAL A 146 -6.50 -0.50 5.96
C VAL A 146 -5.57 -1.52 6.62
N LEU A 147 -4.51 -1.07 7.29
CA LEU A 147 -3.58 -1.93 8.02
C LEU A 147 -4.30 -2.81 9.06
N VAL A 148 -5.20 -2.22 9.85
CA VAL A 148 -6.00 -2.97 10.84
C VAL A 148 -6.87 -4.05 10.18
N ALA A 149 -7.47 -3.77 9.02
CA ALA A 149 -8.26 -4.76 8.29
C ALA A 149 -7.40 -5.93 7.81
N LEU A 150 -6.21 -5.64 7.25
CA LEU A 150 -5.26 -6.66 6.79
C LEU A 150 -4.74 -7.55 7.93
N GLN A 151 -4.56 -6.99 9.12
CA GLN A 151 -4.02 -7.70 10.29
C GLN A 151 -5.07 -8.46 11.10
N LYS A 152 -6.18 -7.81 11.43
CA LYS A 152 -7.18 -8.38 12.35
C LYS A 152 -8.23 -9.19 11.62
N ASP A 153 -8.75 -8.64 10.53
CA ASP A 153 -9.91 -9.19 9.86
C ASP A 153 -9.49 -10.25 8.84
N LEU A 154 -8.50 -9.92 8.00
CA LEU A 154 -7.98 -10.80 6.95
C LEU A 154 -6.81 -11.69 7.41
N LYS A 155 -6.12 -11.33 8.50
CA LYS A 155 -4.97 -12.08 9.06
C LYS A 155 -3.84 -12.36 8.06
N LEU A 156 -3.70 -11.52 7.04
CA LEU A 156 -2.73 -11.68 5.96
C LEU A 156 -1.34 -11.20 6.37
N ILE A 157 -1.28 -10.28 7.33
CA ILE A 157 -0.02 -9.87 7.93
C ILE A 157 0.22 -10.78 9.13
N ASN A 158 1.16 -11.71 9.00
CA ASN A 158 1.52 -12.61 10.08
C ASN A 158 2.12 -11.83 11.26
N ASN A 159 1.47 -11.93 12.41
CA ASN A 159 1.88 -11.32 13.67
C ASN A 159 3.27 -11.81 14.13
N SER A 160 3.84 -12.91 13.63
CA SER A 160 5.20 -13.34 14.00
C SER A 160 6.32 -12.64 13.22
N ALA A 161 6.06 -12.13 12.02
CA ALA A 161 7.06 -11.53 11.11
C ALA A 161 7.15 -9.98 11.21
N SER A 162 6.31 -9.36 12.05
CA SER A 162 6.19 -7.91 12.25
C SER A 162 6.38 -7.52 13.72
N THR A 163 7.26 -8.25 14.44
CA THR A 163 7.52 -7.97 15.85
C THR A 163 8.44 -6.77 15.99
N ILE A 164 7.96 -5.73 16.67
CA ILE A 164 8.79 -4.66 17.21
C ILE A 164 9.26 -5.12 18.58
N VAL A 165 10.57 -5.06 18.81
CA VAL A 165 11.14 -5.29 20.14
C VAL A 165 11.51 -3.94 20.73
N PRO A 166 10.72 -3.41 21.69
CA PRO A 166 11.08 -2.23 22.44
C PRO A 166 12.13 -2.61 23.51
N VAL A 167 13.16 -1.77 23.65
CA VAL A 167 14.27 -1.98 24.58
C VAL A 167 14.50 -0.68 25.36
N ILE A 168 14.28 -0.68 26.68
CA ILE A 168 14.34 0.54 27.53
C ILE A 168 15.66 0.66 28.29
N THR A 169 16.62 1.43 27.79
CA THR A 169 17.97 1.58 28.38
C THR A 169 18.08 2.85 29.23
N SER A 170 19.11 2.92 30.09
CA SER A 170 19.58 4.17 30.70
C SER A 170 21.07 4.35 30.44
N ARG A 171 21.53 5.60 30.29
CA ARG A 171 22.96 5.92 30.12
C ARG A 171 23.77 5.92 31.42
N LYS A 172 23.11 5.87 32.57
CA LYS A 172 23.72 5.96 33.91
C LYS A 172 22.87 5.16 34.91
N ASP A 173 23.47 4.82 36.05
CA ASP A 173 22.74 4.37 37.24
C ASP A 173 21.84 5.52 37.71
N ILE A 174 20.60 5.56 37.20
CA ILE A 174 19.61 6.56 37.62
C ILE A 174 19.14 6.16 39.02
N ASP A 175 19.62 6.87 40.04
CA ASP A 175 19.16 6.69 41.41
C ASP A 175 17.76 7.30 41.58
N LEU A 176 16.76 6.43 41.59
CA LEU A 176 15.34 6.76 41.75
C LEU A 176 14.85 6.56 43.19
N SER A 177 15.74 6.17 44.11
CA SER A 177 15.40 5.86 45.50
C SER A 177 14.79 7.05 46.23
N LYS A 178 15.26 8.27 45.95
CA LYS A 178 14.74 9.53 46.51
C LYS A 178 13.31 9.86 46.09
N SER A 179 12.85 9.27 44.99
CA SER A 179 11.49 9.41 44.48
C SER A 179 10.59 8.23 44.90
N GLY A 180 11.14 7.25 45.62
CA GLY A 180 10.41 6.03 46.05
C GLY A 180 10.26 4.98 44.95
N PHE A 181 11.10 5.01 43.91
CA PHE A 181 10.98 4.14 42.74
C PHE A 181 12.26 3.40 42.41
N THR A 182 12.11 2.34 41.63
CA THR A 182 13.20 1.64 40.96
C THR A 182 13.14 1.89 39.45
N PHE A 183 14.27 1.70 38.76
CA PHE A 183 14.31 1.79 37.30
C PHE A 183 13.35 0.79 36.64
N ARG A 184 13.16 -0.37 37.28
CA ARG A 184 12.25 -1.42 36.84
C ARG A 184 10.79 -0.95 36.77
N ASP A 185 10.36 -0.10 37.70
CA ASP A 185 8.98 0.42 37.70
C ASP A 185 8.71 1.30 36.46
N LEU A 186 9.70 2.10 36.04
CA LEU A 186 9.64 2.90 34.81
C LEU A 186 9.72 2.04 33.56
N GLU A 187 10.61 1.04 33.57
CA GLU A 187 10.74 0.07 32.48
C GLU A 187 9.42 -0.67 32.25
N ASP A 188 8.84 -1.27 33.28
CA ASP A 188 7.60 -2.04 33.15
C ASP A 188 6.42 -1.14 32.74
N ALA A 189 6.30 0.08 33.29
CA ALA A 189 5.24 1.02 32.91
C ALA A 189 5.33 1.46 31.44
N MET A 190 6.53 1.81 30.98
CA MET A 190 6.75 2.27 29.61
C MET A 190 6.68 1.12 28.60
N MET A 191 7.16 -0.08 28.95
CA MET A 191 6.95 -1.28 28.15
C MET A 191 5.46 -1.60 27.99
N ASN A 192 4.69 -1.57 29.07
CA ASN A 192 3.25 -1.85 29.03
C ASN A 192 2.50 -0.83 28.18
N GLN A 193 2.85 0.46 28.28
CA GLN A 193 2.24 1.52 27.48
C GLN A 193 2.56 1.35 25.98
N ILE A 194 3.84 1.15 25.64
CA ILE A 194 4.30 0.93 24.26
C ILE A 194 3.66 -0.31 23.67
N GLN A 195 3.65 -1.43 24.41
CA GLN A 195 3.04 -2.67 23.94
C GLN A 195 1.55 -2.53 23.72
N THR A 196 0.83 -1.95 24.69
CA THR A 196 -0.63 -1.80 24.61
C THR A 196 -1.02 -1.00 23.39
N ASP A 197 -0.42 0.17 23.16
CA ASP A 197 -0.82 1.05 22.07
C ASP A 197 -0.33 0.56 20.71
N LEU A 198 0.89 0.01 20.61
CA LEU A 198 1.37 -0.61 19.37
C LEU A 198 0.50 -1.82 18.98
N ASN A 199 0.15 -2.68 19.94
CA ASN A 199 -0.76 -3.82 19.71
C ASN A 199 -2.17 -3.35 19.33
N GLN A 200 -2.68 -2.27 19.95
CA GLN A 200 -3.97 -1.67 19.56
C GLN A 200 -3.94 -1.11 18.13
N ARG A 201 -2.80 -0.53 17.73
CA ARG A 201 -2.49 -0.07 16.37
C ARG A 201 -2.09 -1.20 15.41
N GLY A 202 -2.17 -2.45 15.87
CA GLY A 202 -1.99 -3.66 15.06
C GLY A 202 -0.53 -4.05 14.80
N LEU A 203 0.44 -3.36 15.39
CA LEU A 203 1.84 -3.78 15.42
C LEU A 203 2.05 -4.75 16.58
N ARG A 204 2.71 -5.90 16.38
CA ARG A 204 3.07 -6.77 17.50
C ARG A 204 4.28 -6.19 18.20
N ALA A 205 4.09 -5.59 19.36
CA ALA A 205 5.17 -5.17 20.23
C ALA A 205 5.40 -6.22 21.31
N MET A 206 6.61 -6.76 21.39
CA MET A 206 6.97 -7.78 22.36
C MET A 206 8.18 -7.32 23.18
N ASP A 207 8.08 -7.42 24.50
CA ASP A 207 9.21 -7.22 25.42
C ASP A 207 10.42 -8.01 24.95
N PHE A 208 11.62 -7.42 25.01
CA PHE A 208 12.87 -8.14 24.71
C PHE A 208 13.02 -9.42 25.54
N ARG A 209 12.56 -9.42 26.81
CA ARG A 209 12.57 -10.59 27.70
C ARG A 209 11.68 -11.72 27.15
N ASN A 210 10.53 -11.36 26.61
CA ASN A 210 9.57 -12.31 26.03
C ASN A 210 10.01 -12.75 24.62
N ALA A 211 10.64 -11.86 23.85
CA ALA A 211 11.23 -12.17 22.56
C ALA A 211 12.33 -13.23 22.73
N VAL A 212 13.26 -13.03 23.67
CA VAL A 212 14.30 -14.02 24.04
C VAL A 212 13.70 -15.35 24.51
N THR A 213 12.52 -15.32 25.13
CA THR A 213 11.81 -16.52 25.62
C THR A 213 11.07 -17.28 24.52
N SER A 214 10.53 -16.57 23.53
CA SER A 214 9.73 -17.14 22.44
C SER A 214 10.52 -17.98 21.41
N VAL A 215 11.85 -17.97 21.49
CA VAL A 215 12.80 -18.64 20.57
C VAL A 215 13.24 -20.01 21.11
N GLN A 216 12.77 -20.37 22.30
CA GLN A 216 13.35 -21.42 23.13
C GLN A 216 12.74 -22.79 22.85
N THR A 217 13.00 -23.37 21.69
CA THR A 217 12.68 -24.78 21.41
C THR A 217 13.87 -25.75 21.57
N ASP A 218 15.07 -25.26 21.90
CA ASP A 218 16.29 -26.07 22.11
C ASP A 218 16.95 -25.83 23.49
N GLU A 219 17.14 -26.89 24.28
CA GLU A 219 17.69 -26.85 25.64
C GLU A 219 19.19 -26.51 25.73
N LYS A 220 19.99 -26.75 24.68
CA LYS A 220 21.41 -26.35 24.65
C LYS A 220 21.56 -24.85 24.44
N VAL A 221 20.74 -24.30 23.54
CA VAL A 221 20.67 -22.87 23.21
C VAL A 221 20.12 -22.05 24.40
N LYS A 222 19.18 -22.62 25.15
CA LYS A 222 18.58 -22.08 26.39
C LYS A 222 19.60 -21.63 27.44
N LYS A 223 20.69 -22.38 27.66
CA LYS A 223 21.72 -22.06 28.67
C LYS A 223 22.67 -20.93 28.24
N GLN A 224 22.78 -20.65 26.93
CA GLN A 224 23.65 -19.61 26.38
C GLN A 224 22.91 -18.28 26.21
N PHE A 225 21.64 -18.29 25.79
CA PHE A 225 20.82 -17.07 25.61
C PHE A 225 20.33 -16.44 26.91
N ALA A 226 20.03 -17.24 27.95
CA ALA A 226 19.57 -16.71 29.24
C ALA A 226 20.62 -15.84 29.97
N LYS A 227 21.86 -15.81 29.47
CA LYS A 227 22.98 -15.04 30.02
C LYS A 227 23.29 -13.76 29.24
N ILE A 228 22.54 -13.46 28.17
CA ILE A 228 22.77 -12.28 27.34
C ILE A 228 22.20 -11.05 28.04
N SER A 229 23.09 -10.11 28.36
CA SER A 229 22.71 -8.80 28.86
C SER A 229 22.04 -7.95 27.78
N LYS A 230 21.30 -6.93 28.22
CA LYS A 230 20.57 -6.01 27.35
C LYS A 230 21.52 -5.22 26.43
N GLU A 231 22.71 -4.93 26.94
CA GLU A 231 23.81 -4.26 26.26
C GLU A 231 24.41 -5.14 25.17
N GLN A 232 24.63 -6.44 25.46
CA GLN A 232 25.08 -7.43 24.47
C GLN A 232 24.04 -7.61 23.35
N PHE A 233 22.74 -7.66 23.68
CA PHE A 233 21.66 -7.70 22.69
C PHE A 233 21.71 -6.48 21.75
N MET A 234 21.87 -5.27 22.30
CA MET A 234 21.93 -4.05 21.50
C MET A 234 23.18 -3.99 20.60
N ALA A 235 24.32 -4.49 21.05
CA ALA A 235 25.53 -4.56 20.24
C ALA A 235 25.41 -5.54 19.06
N ILE A 236 24.78 -6.69 19.28
CA ILE A 236 24.47 -7.67 18.21
C ILE A 236 23.58 -7.01 17.14
N VAL A 237 22.56 -6.27 17.59
CA VAL A 237 21.57 -5.58 16.75
C VAL A 237 22.16 -4.38 15.98
N SER A 238 23.10 -3.64 16.56
CA SER A 238 23.64 -2.39 16.00
C SER A 238 24.58 -2.58 14.80
N GLY A 239 25.26 -3.73 14.69
CA GLY A 239 26.19 -4.03 13.59
C GLY A 239 27.47 -3.18 13.55
N SER A 240 27.68 -2.28 14.51
CA SER A 240 28.81 -1.34 14.57
C SER A 240 30.10 -2.01 15.07
N PRO A 241 31.25 -1.85 14.37
CA PRO A 241 32.53 -2.38 14.83
C PRO A 241 33.01 -1.82 16.18
N ALA A 242 32.67 -0.55 16.48
CA ALA A 242 33.10 0.13 17.70
C ALA A 242 32.34 -0.36 18.95
N ASP A 243 31.07 -0.69 18.80
CA ASP A 243 30.23 -1.22 19.90
C ASP A 243 30.47 -2.70 20.16
N ARG A 244 30.94 -3.45 19.14
CA ARG A 244 31.38 -4.84 19.26
C ARG A 244 32.71 -4.96 20.01
N ALA A 245 33.67 -4.07 19.73
CA ALA A 245 35.00 -4.08 20.37
C ALA A 245 34.98 -3.84 21.89
N LEU A 246 33.94 -3.14 22.40
CA LEU A 246 33.75 -2.91 23.84
C LEU A 246 33.27 -4.17 24.60
N LEU A 247 32.90 -5.24 23.88
CA LEU A 247 32.35 -6.48 24.45
C LEU A 247 33.27 -7.71 24.26
N ASP A 248 34.37 -7.55 23.51
CA ASP A 248 35.32 -8.61 23.15
C ASP A 248 35.90 -9.43 24.31
N PRO A 249 36.16 -8.90 25.53
CA PRO A 249 36.71 -9.71 26.63
C PRO A 249 35.76 -10.79 27.16
N GLN A 250 34.46 -10.72 26.86
CA GLN A 250 33.44 -11.65 27.36
C GLN A 250 32.98 -12.66 26.30
N ILE A 251 33.50 -12.59 25.07
CA ILE A 251 33.00 -13.28 23.87
C ILE A 251 34.12 -14.14 23.26
N GLN A 252 34.66 -15.11 24.01
CA GLN A 252 35.57 -16.11 23.43
C GLN A 252 34.87 -17.41 23.01
N ASP A 253 33.62 -17.64 23.41
CA ASP A 253 32.85 -18.86 23.06
C ASP A 253 31.66 -18.59 22.09
N ALA A 254 31.49 -17.36 21.60
CA ALA A 254 30.26 -16.91 20.93
C ALA A 254 30.37 -16.70 19.40
N GLU A 255 31.42 -17.19 18.74
CA GLU A 255 31.54 -17.07 17.28
C GLU A 255 30.46 -17.88 16.55
N ALA A 256 30.13 -19.09 17.03
CA ALA A 256 28.99 -19.89 16.55
C ALA A 256 27.62 -19.25 16.88
N PHE A 257 27.58 -18.42 17.93
CA PHE A 257 26.39 -17.67 18.36
C PHE A 257 26.15 -16.44 17.48
N TYR A 258 27.18 -15.78 16.94
CA TYR A 258 27.01 -14.65 16.02
C TYR A 258 26.43 -15.05 14.66
N THR A 259 26.84 -16.20 14.11
CA THR A 259 26.33 -16.68 12.81
C THR A 259 24.90 -17.20 12.90
N THR A 260 24.55 -17.84 14.01
CA THR A 260 23.24 -18.50 14.21
C THR A 260 22.24 -17.61 14.96
N GLY A 261 22.70 -16.80 15.91
CA GLY A 261 21.87 -15.89 16.70
C GLY A 261 21.49 -14.61 15.95
N LEU A 262 22.39 -14.03 15.15
CA LEU A 262 22.08 -12.85 14.32
C LEU A 262 21.11 -13.19 13.17
N SER A 263 21.23 -14.39 12.58
CA SER A 263 20.31 -14.86 11.55
C SER A 263 18.91 -15.16 12.10
N LEU A 264 18.83 -15.69 13.32
CA LEU A 264 17.56 -15.91 14.04
C LEU A 264 16.94 -14.58 14.54
N LEU A 265 17.74 -13.64 15.06
CA LEU A 265 17.28 -12.30 15.48
C LEU A 265 16.73 -11.47 14.31
N LYS A 266 17.35 -11.57 13.13
CA LYS A 266 16.82 -11.01 11.87
C LYS A 266 15.50 -11.65 11.44
N GLN A 267 15.24 -12.90 11.83
CA GLN A 267 13.96 -13.57 11.58
C GLN A 267 12.87 -13.14 12.59
N MET A 268 13.25 -12.66 13.78
CA MET A 268 12.30 -12.33 14.85
C MET A 268 11.83 -10.89 14.86
N ALA A 269 12.71 -9.92 14.57
CA ALA A 269 12.36 -8.50 14.61
C ALA A 269 12.89 -7.81 13.35
N LYS A 270 12.01 -7.11 12.63
CA LYS A 270 12.42 -6.26 11.49
C LYS A 270 12.95 -4.90 11.95
N VAL A 271 12.38 -4.40 13.05
CA VAL A 271 12.73 -3.10 13.64
C VAL A 271 12.89 -3.24 15.15
N VAL A 272 13.97 -2.64 15.66
CA VAL A 272 14.21 -2.48 17.10
C VAL A 272 14.00 -1.02 17.47
N VAL A 273 13.18 -0.78 18.51
CA VAL A 273 12.93 0.55 19.07
C VAL A 273 13.66 0.65 20.40
N GLU A 274 14.70 1.47 20.45
CA GLU A 274 15.46 1.79 21.64
C GLU A 274 14.85 3.02 22.30
N VAL A 275 14.42 2.91 23.56
CA VAL A 275 14.06 4.06 24.39
C VAL A 275 15.17 4.27 25.40
N ASN A 276 15.95 5.34 25.24
CA ASN A 276 17.07 5.68 26.10
C ASN A 276 16.67 6.79 27.07
N ILE A 277 16.52 6.46 28.35
CA ILE A 277 16.21 7.45 29.38
C ILE A 277 17.49 8.20 29.76
N PHE A 278 17.50 9.51 29.51
CA PHE A 278 18.62 10.38 29.83
C PHE A 278 18.60 10.86 31.27
N ALA A 279 17.43 11.25 31.75
CA ALA A 279 17.26 11.78 33.09
C ALA A 279 15.82 11.60 33.58
N VAL A 280 15.72 11.29 34.87
CA VAL A 280 14.50 11.45 35.65
C VAL A 280 14.85 12.40 36.77
N SER A 281 14.11 13.51 36.87
CA SER A 281 14.34 14.51 37.91
C SER A 281 13.07 14.75 38.70
N GLY A 282 13.21 14.90 40.00
CA GLY A 282 12.12 15.22 40.90
C GLY A 282 12.54 16.31 41.89
N ASN A 283 11.58 17.13 42.33
CA ASN A 283 11.83 18.11 43.37
C ASN A 283 11.04 17.80 44.66
N ILE A 284 11.38 18.50 45.74
CA ILE A 284 10.81 18.33 47.07
C ILE A 284 9.31 18.68 47.12
N LYS A 285 8.77 19.33 46.08
CA LYS A 285 7.35 19.66 45.92
C LYS A 285 6.56 18.56 45.21
N GLY A 286 7.22 17.48 44.80
CA GLY A 286 6.60 16.35 44.09
C GLY A 286 6.47 16.56 42.58
N ASP A 287 7.07 17.62 42.02
CA ASP A 287 7.16 17.75 40.57
C ASP A 287 8.14 16.71 40.01
N LEU A 288 7.80 16.12 38.87
CA LEU A 288 8.61 15.10 38.21
C LEU A 288 8.78 15.46 36.73
N ALA A 289 9.98 15.25 36.20
CA ALA A 289 10.28 15.39 34.79
C ALA A 289 11.08 14.20 34.25
N LEU A 290 10.77 13.81 33.02
CA LEU A 290 11.35 12.69 32.29
C LEU A 290 11.92 13.21 30.97
N SER A 291 13.19 12.90 30.73
CA SER A 291 13.88 13.16 29.47
C SER A 291 14.37 11.85 28.88
N LEU A 292 13.99 11.57 27.64
CA LEU A 292 14.34 10.35 26.93
C LEU A 292 14.60 10.61 25.45
N ASN A 293 15.34 9.72 24.82
CA ASN A 293 15.52 9.67 23.38
C ASN A 293 15.03 8.32 22.86
N VAL A 294 14.16 8.35 21.86
CA VAL A 294 13.66 7.15 21.21
C VAL A 294 14.27 7.04 19.83
N THR A 295 14.78 5.86 19.50
CA THR A 295 15.46 5.58 18.24
C THR A 295 14.93 4.28 17.66
N ALA A 296 14.57 4.26 16.37
CA ALA A 296 14.18 3.04 15.67
C ALA A 296 15.21 2.66 14.61
N LYS A 297 15.58 1.37 14.57
CA LYS A 297 16.61 0.82 13.67
C LYS A 297 16.04 -0.36 12.91
N ASN A 298 16.29 -0.43 11.60
CA ASN A 298 15.93 -1.57 10.77
C ASN A 298 17.08 -2.59 10.82
N VAL A 299 16.79 -3.80 11.30
CA VAL A 299 17.81 -4.83 11.58
C VAL A 299 17.82 -5.92 10.51
N SER A 300 16.81 -5.91 9.63
CA SER A 300 16.71 -6.80 8.46
C SER A 300 17.67 -6.39 7.32
N THR A 301 17.98 -5.10 7.20
CA THR A 301 18.96 -4.58 6.25
C THR A 301 20.29 -4.30 6.95
N GLY A 302 21.42 -4.77 6.41
CA GLY A 302 22.76 -4.57 7.02
C GLY A 302 23.27 -3.12 7.09
N ARG A 303 22.41 -2.11 6.92
CA ARG A 303 22.73 -0.69 7.04
C ARG A 303 22.46 -0.26 8.49
N GLY A 304 23.50 -0.24 9.32
CA GLY A 304 23.43 0.02 10.77
C GLY A 304 23.12 1.46 11.19
N GLY A 305 22.05 2.07 10.66
CA GLY A 305 21.61 3.43 11.00
C GLY A 305 20.19 3.45 11.59
N ALA A 306 19.90 4.44 12.44
CA ALA A 306 18.55 4.72 12.90
C ALA A 306 17.75 5.46 11.83
N PHE A 307 16.57 4.96 11.47
CA PHE A 307 15.70 5.59 10.48
C PHE A 307 14.69 6.56 11.12
N ALA A 308 14.47 6.46 12.43
CA ALA A 308 13.68 7.41 13.22
C ALA A 308 14.40 7.72 14.53
N ASN A 309 14.39 9.00 14.93
CA ASN A 309 14.97 9.45 16.19
C ASN A 309 14.19 10.65 16.74
N SER A 310 13.88 10.65 18.03
CA SER A 310 13.17 11.75 18.68
C SER A 310 13.59 11.91 20.13
N VAL A 311 13.81 13.16 20.56
CA VAL A 311 14.09 13.53 21.96
C VAL A 311 12.80 14.05 22.58
N ILE A 312 12.40 13.47 23.70
CA ILE A 312 11.13 13.74 24.37
C ILE A 312 11.40 14.20 25.79
N ASN A 313 10.79 15.33 26.16
CA ASN A 313 10.91 15.93 27.47
C ASN A 313 9.52 16.24 27.99
N VAL A 314 9.13 15.60 29.08
CA VAL A 314 7.81 15.78 29.71
C VAL A 314 7.96 16.05 31.20
N ALA A 315 7.03 16.83 31.75
CA ALA A 315 7.04 17.19 33.16
C ALA A 315 5.61 17.28 33.71
N ARG A 316 5.42 16.85 34.96
CA ARG A 316 4.17 16.94 35.70
C ARG A 316 4.40 17.59 37.06
N ARG A 317 3.44 18.42 37.48
CA ARG A 317 3.50 19.11 38.77
C ARG A 317 2.88 18.28 39.89
N GLY A 318 3.56 18.22 41.03
CA GLY A 318 3.10 17.57 42.25
C GLY A 318 2.12 18.45 43.02
N GLY A 319 1.04 17.86 43.53
CA GLY A 319 0.12 18.47 44.48
C GLY A 319 0.23 17.85 45.87
N PRO A 320 -0.47 18.38 46.90
CA PRO A 320 -0.36 17.95 48.30
C PRO A 320 -0.69 16.47 48.55
N SER A 321 -1.47 15.85 47.65
CA SER A 321 -1.99 14.48 47.78
C SER A 321 -1.58 13.59 46.60
N VAL A 322 -0.49 13.94 45.92
CA VAL A 322 -0.07 13.22 44.72
C VAL A 322 0.43 11.82 45.06
N ILE A 323 -0.15 10.82 44.37
CA ILE A 323 0.31 9.44 44.41
C ILE A 323 1.48 9.32 43.44
N PRO A 324 2.70 9.03 43.90
CA PRO A 324 3.88 9.02 43.04
C PRO A 324 3.75 8.08 41.83
N SER A 325 3.11 6.91 42.00
CA SER A 325 2.95 5.92 40.91
C SER A 325 2.02 6.42 39.80
N ALA A 326 0.98 7.18 40.16
CA ALA A 326 0.10 7.82 39.19
C ALA A 326 0.80 8.93 38.40
N MET A 327 1.78 9.61 39.00
CA MET A 327 2.61 10.60 38.31
C MET A 327 3.53 9.96 37.28
N ILE A 328 4.11 8.81 37.59
CA ILE A 328 4.92 8.05 36.64
C ILE A 328 4.08 7.56 35.47
N THR A 329 2.94 6.92 35.73
CA THR A 329 2.02 6.50 34.67
C THR A 329 1.60 7.69 33.80
N GLY A 330 1.36 8.85 34.43
CA GLY A 330 1.09 10.10 33.75
C GLY A 330 2.24 10.60 32.87
N LEU A 331 3.47 10.61 33.36
CA LEU A 331 4.65 11.03 32.60
C LEU A 331 4.94 10.09 31.43
N VAL A 332 4.81 8.78 31.67
CA VAL A 332 4.96 7.76 30.61
C VAL A 332 3.89 7.98 29.54
N LYS A 333 2.65 8.26 29.94
CA LYS A 333 1.57 8.57 29.00
C LYS A 333 1.87 9.84 28.20
N ASP A 334 2.31 10.91 28.84
CA ASP A 334 2.64 12.18 28.17
C ASP A 334 3.80 12.00 27.19
N ALA A 335 4.86 11.31 27.60
CA ALA A 335 6.00 11.01 26.74
C ALA A 335 5.55 10.19 25.52
N TYR A 336 4.64 9.25 25.73
CA TYR A 336 4.10 8.44 24.66
C TYR A 336 3.16 9.21 23.73
N GLU A 337 2.34 10.12 24.25
CA GLU A 337 1.52 11.05 23.43
C GLU A 337 2.41 11.93 22.53
N ASP A 338 3.60 12.33 23.01
CA ASP A 338 4.60 13.00 22.19
C ASP A 338 5.22 12.08 21.14
N MET A 339 5.53 10.81 21.47
CA MET A 339 5.97 9.80 20.49
C MET A 339 4.94 9.59 19.38
N GLN A 340 3.65 9.65 19.70
CA GLN A 340 2.55 9.43 18.76
C GLN A 340 2.45 10.49 17.65
N LYS A 341 3.01 11.69 17.86
CA LYS A 341 2.94 12.78 16.88
C LYS A 341 3.77 12.51 15.63
N GLU A 342 5.02 12.08 15.82
CA GLU A 342 5.99 11.97 14.72
C GLU A 342 6.73 10.63 14.70
N PHE A 343 7.17 10.14 15.86
CA PHE A 343 8.02 8.95 15.97
C PHE A 343 7.27 7.66 15.62
N ILE A 344 6.13 7.38 16.25
CA ILE A 344 5.33 6.17 15.98
C ILE A 344 4.86 6.11 14.53
N PRO A 345 4.34 7.20 13.92
CA PRO A 345 3.98 7.17 12.51
C PRO A 345 5.16 6.92 11.56
N GLN A 346 6.37 7.41 11.88
CA GLN A 346 7.57 7.13 11.10
C GLN A 346 7.99 5.65 11.19
N VAL A 347 7.86 5.04 12.37
CA VAL A 347 8.07 3.59 12.57
C VAL A 347 7.09 2.76 11.73
N ILE A 348 5.81 3.15 11.70
CA ILE A 348 4.79 2.48 10.88
C ILE A 348 5.13 2.62 9.38
N LYS A 349 5.54 3.82 8.95
CA LYS A 349 5.92 4.06 7.55
C LYS A 349 7.07 3.16 7.11
N GLU A 350 8.15 3.09 7.90
CA GLU A 350 9.30 2.27 7.54
C GLU A 350 8.93 0.78 7.53
N MET A 351 8.14 0.31 8.51
CA MET A 351 7.64 -1.06 8.56
C MET A 351 6.79 -1.43 7.34
N SER A 352 6.04 -0.47 6.77
CA SER A 352 5.28 -0.69 5.53
C SER A 352 6.13 -0.73 4.26
N THR A 353 7.36 -0.18 4.30
CA THR A 353 8.25 -0.14 3.13
C THR A 353 9.21 -1.33 3.01
N ILE A 354 9.24 -2.23 4.01
CA ILE A 354 10.12 -3.41 3.99
C ILE A 354 9.43 -4.54 3.18
N SER A 355 9.48 -4.41 1.85
CA SER A 355 9.20 -5.51 0.92
C SER A 355 10.48 -6.31 0.65
N ILE A 356 10.37 -7.63 0.74
CA ILE A 356 11.38 -8.59 0.26
C ILE A 356 10.77 -9.20 -1.01
N GLY A 357 11.39 -8.92 -2.17
CA GLY A 357 11.32 -9.69 -3.41
C GLY A 357 9.94 -10.05 -3.99
N GLY A 358 9.56 -9.38 -5.08
CA GLY A 358 8.44 -9.75 -5.95
C GLY A 358 8.09 -8.61 -6.92
N LYS A 359 7.34 -8.90 -7.98
CA LYS A 359 6.63 -7.88 -8.77
C LYS A 359 5.12 -8.06 -8.49
N ARG A 360 4.41 -6.95 -8.23
CA ARG A 360 2.98 -6.95 -7.82
C ARG A 360 2.05 -7.14 -9.02
N LEU A 361 1.08 -8.04 -8.90
CA LEU A 361 0.03 -8.22 -9.92
C LEU A 361 -1.03 -7.10 -9.83
N ILE A 362 -0.90 -6.07 -10.65
CA ILE A 362 -1.86 -4.96 -10.74
C ILE A 362 -2.94 -5.30 -11.77
N ALA A 363 -4.20 -4.97 -11.47
CA ALA A 363 -5.31 -5.14 -12.41
C ALA A 363 -5.30 -4.05 -13.48
N TYR A 364 -5.37 -4.47 -14.74
CA TYR A 364 -5.45 -3.61 -15.92
C TYR A 364 -6.65 -3.99 -16.80
N GLU A 365 -7.22 -2.98 -17.45
CA GLU A 365 -8.25 -3.13 -18.47
C GLU A 365 -7.63 -2.96 -19.86
N LEU A 366 -7.64 -4.03 -20.67
CA LEU A 366 -7.35 -3.93 -22.09
C LEU A 366 -8.65 -3.56 -22.82
N VAL A 367 -8.73 -2.33 -23.30
CA VAL A 367 -9.88 -1.79 -24.01
C VAL A 367 -9.64 -1.89 -25.51
N LEU A 368 -10.49 -2.65 -26.20
CA LEU A 368 -10.37 -2.96 -27.62
C LEU A 368 -11.47 -2.25 -28.39
N LYS A 369 -11.09 -1.21 -29.14
CA LYS A 369 -12.01 -0.44 -30.00
C LYS A 369 -12.01 -0.99 -31.41
N ASP A 370 -13.21 -1.30 -31.92
CA ASP A 370 -13.48 -1.73 -33.31
C ASP A 370 -12.83 -3.06 -33.74
N PHE A 371 -12.45 -3.91 -32.78
CA PHE A 371 -11.98 -5.28 -33.07
C PHE A 371 -13.15 -6.22 -33.35
N GLY A 372 -12.99 -7.09 -34.34
CA GLY A 372 -13.94 -8.15 -34.66
C GLY A 372 -13.94 -9.27 -33.62
N GLY A 373 -15.07 -9.95 -33.46
CA GLY A 373 -15.20 -11.03 -32.45
C GLY A 373 -14.21 -12.19 -32.62
N ALA A 374 -13.75 -12.47 -33.84
CA ALA A 374 -12.73 -13.49 -34.09
C ALA A 374 -11.33 -13.05 -33.59
N GLU A 375 -10.96 -11.79 -33.81
CA GLU A 375 -9.69 -11.19 -33.38
C GLU A 375 -9.62 -11.14 -31.85
N VAL A 376 -10.69 -10.66 -31.23
CA VAL A 376 -10.86 -10.65 -29.77
C VAL A 376 -10.74 -12.06 -29.19
N ARG A 377 -11.34 -13.07 -29.84
CA ARG A 377 -11.23 -14.46 -29.39
C ARG A 377 -9.79 -14.98 -29.49
N LYS A 378 -9.07 -14.68 -30.57
CA LYS A 378 -7.66 -15.04 -30.73
C LYS A 378 -6.79 -14.43 -29.63
N LEU A 379 -6.93 -13.12 -29.39
CA LEU A 379 -6.22 -12.42 -28.31
C LEU A 379 -6.51 -13.08 -26.97
N ARG A 380 -7.78 -13.29 -26.62
CA ARG A 380 -8.16 -13.92 -25.35
C ARG A 380 -7.54 -15.31 -25.17
N THR A 381 -7.54 -16.13 -26.21
CA THR A 381 -6.91 -17.46 -26.15
C THR A 381 -5.41 -17.33 -25.87
N LYS A 382 -4.72 -16.41 -26.52
CA LYS A 382 -3.29 -16.16 -26.29
C LYS A 382 -3.00 -15.60 -24.89
N LEU A 383 -3.82 -14.68 -24.40
CA LEU A 383 -3.68 -14.15 -23.04
C LEU A 383 -3.86 -15.25 -21.99
N LYS A 384 -4.88 -16.11 -22.13
CA LYS A 384 -5.07 -17.29 -21.24
C LYS A 384 -3.91 -18.29 -21.30
N GLN A 385 -3.30 -18.46 -22.47
CA GLN A 385 -2.11 -19.30 -22.63
C GLN A 385 -0.84 -18.67 -22.04
N SER A 386 -0.88 -17.37 -21.70
CA SER A 386 0.23 -16.62 -21.13
C SER A 386 0.16 -16.49 -19.60
N ASP A 387 -0.75 -17.25 -18.96
CA ASP A 387 -0.87 -17.29 -17.51
C ASP A 387 0.45 -17.76 -16.88
N SER A 388 0.92 -16.99 -15.90
CA SER A 388 2.20 -17.16 -15.21
C SER A 388 2.16 -16.45 -13.86
N ASP A 389 3.24 -16.54 -13.08
CA ASP A 389 3.35 -15.81 -11.82
C ASP A 389 3.30 -14.28 -12.01
N GLU A 390 3.70 -13.79 -13.19
CA GLU A 390 3.74 -12.37 -13.53
C GLU A 390 2.56 -11.89 -14.39
N PHE A 391 1.63 -12.78 -14.75
CA PHE A 391 0.49 -12.44 -15.60
C PHE A 391 -0.68 -13.38 -15.39
N ARG A 392 -1.88 -12.83 -15.20
CA ARG A 392 -3.12 -13.63 -15.09
C ARG A 392 -4.24 -13.02 -15.92
N TYR A 393 -4.90 -13.83 -16.73
CA TYR A 393 -6.20 -13.47 -17.29
C TYR A 393 -7.29 -13.52 -16.20
N ILE A 394 -8.12 -12.48 -16.10
CA ILE A 394 -9.20 -12.42 -15.10
C ILE A 394 -10.56 -12.61 -15.75
N SER A 395 -10.96 -11.69 -16.62
CA SER A 395 -12.32 -11.70 -17.18
C SER A 395 -12.41 -10.95 -18.51
N TYR A 396 -13.61 -11.00 -19.10
CA TYR A 396 -13.93 -10.41 -20.39
C TYR A 396 -15.35 -9.87 -20.35
N ASP A 397 -15.55 -8.66 -20.88
CA ASP A 397 -16.83 -8.01 -21.03
C ASP A 397 -17.00 -7.48 -22.46
N ASN A 398 -18.15 -7.79 -23.06
CA ASN A 398 -18.58 -7.30 -24.37
C ASN A 398 -20.00 -6.72 -24.34
N SER A 399 -20.43 -6.24 -23.18
CA SER A 399 -21.72 -5.57 -23.00
C SER A 399 -21.87 -4.32 -23.88
N VAL A 400 -20.75 -3.74 -24.34
CA VAL A 400 -20.72 -2.65 -25.33
C VAL A 400 -20.27 -3.19 -26.69
N PRO A 401 -21.14 -3.24 -27.72
CA PRO A 401 -20.83 -3.94 -28.97
C PRO A 401 -19.60 -3.44 -29.74
N THR A 402 -19.20 -2.18 -29.56
CA THR A 402 -18.05 -1.57 -30.28
C THR A 402 -16.79 -1.46 -29.41
N ILE A 403 -16.89 -1.79 -28.12
CA ILE A 403 -15.81 -1.66 -27.15
C ILE A 403 -15.81 -2.90 -26.28
N VAL A 404 -14.80 -3.74 -26.49
CA VAL A 404 -14.58 -4.92 -25.68
C VAL A 404 -13.57 -4.59 -24.59
N THR A 405 -13.81 -5.08 -23.37
CA THR A 405 -12.87 -4.95 -22.26
C THR A 405 -12.40 -6.33 -21.82
N ILE A 406 -11.10 -6.51 -21.67
CA ILE A 406 -10.50 -7.69 -21.05
C ILE A 406 -9.80 -7.24 -19.76
N ILE A 407 -10.09 -7.89 -18.64
CA ILE A 407 -9.41 -7.63 -17.38
C ILE A 407 -8.27 -8.63 -17.24
N VAL A 408 -7.07 -8.12 -17.00
CA VAL A 408 -5.86 -8.90 -16.76
C VAL A 408 -5.17 -8.38 -15.50
N ARG A 409 -4.32 -9.21 -14.90
CA ARG A 409 -3.38 -8.79 -13.86
C ARG A 409 -1.96 -8.97 -14.36
N HIS A 410 -1.10 -7.97 -14.17
CA HIS A 410 0.27 -8.00 -14.65
C HIS A 410 1.25 -7.49 -13.60
N ALA A 411 2.40 -8.16 -13.51
CA ALA A 411 3.51 -7.81 -12.64
C ALA A 411 4.58 -7.07 -13.46
N GLY A 412 4.61 -5.76 -13.34
CA GLY A 412 5.45 -4.90 -14.17
C GLY A 412 4.90 -3.48 -14.23
N ASN A 413 5.51 -2.64 -15.05
CA ASN A 413 4.90 -1.36 -15.40
C ASN A 413 3.85 -1.57 -16.51
N VAL A 414 3.05 -0.53 -16.77
CA VAL A 414 2.00 -0.58 -17.79
C VAL A 414 2.58 -0.62 -19.23
N GLU A 415 3.83 -0.19 -19.40
CA GLU A 415 4.59 -0.25 -20.67
C GLU A 415 4.89 -1.69 -21.06
N ASP A 416 5.45 -2.49 -20.14
CA ASP A 416 5.75 -3.92 -20.34
C ASP A 416 4.48 -4.70 -20.75
N LEU A 417 3.33 -4.34 -20.16
CA LEU A 417 2.04 -4.93 -20.53
C LEU A 417 1.61 -4.52 -21.94
N ALA A 418 1.76 -3.25 -22.29
CA ALA A 418 1.43 -2.75 -23.63
C ALA A 418 2.25 -3.47 -24.70
N ASP A 419 3.57 -3.56 -24.50
CA ASP A 419 4.49 -4.28 -25.39
C ASP A 419 4.11 -5.75 -25.53
N LYS A 420 3.83 -6.42 -24.41
CA LYS A 420 3.40 -7.82 -24.42
C LYS A 420 2.13 -8.03 -25.25
N VAL A 421 1.15 -7.13 -25.13
CA VAL A 421 -0.10 -7.22 -25.90
C VAL A 421 0.12 -6.90 -27.38
N MET A 422 0.97 -5.92 -27.70
CA MET A 422 1.35 -5.60 -29.09
C MET A 422 2.04 -6.79 -29.77
N ILE A 423 2.97 -7.46 -29.09
CA ILE A 423 3.62 -8.69 -29.60
C ILE A 423 2.58 -9.78 -29.90
N ILE A 424 1.55 -9.93 -29.05
CA ILE A 424 0.47 -10.89 -29.30
C ILE A 424 -0.32 -10.50 -30.55
N PHE A 425 -0.63 -9.22 -30.74
CA PHE A 425 -1.31 -8.74 -31.94
C PHE A 425 -0.49 -9.00 -33.20
N ASP A 426 0.78 -8.66 -33.20
CA ASP A 426 1.69 -8.90 -34.32
C ASP A 426 1.77 -10.39 -34.67
N SER A 427 1.92 -11.26 -33.65
CA SER A 427 1.94 -12.72 -33.84
C SER A 427 0.62 -13.28 -34.39
N ALA A 428 -0.49 -12.58 -34.15
CA ALA A 428 -1.81 -12.96 -34.62
C ALA A 428 -2.18 -12.32 -35.97
N GLY A 429 -1.31 -11.47 -36.52
CA GLY A 429 -1.54 -10.71 -37.75
C GLY A 429 -2.62 -9.63 -37.60
N ILE A 430 -2.81 -9.09 -36.40
CA ILE A 430 -3.83 -8.08 -36.11
C ILE A 430 -3.16 -6.71 -36.05
N LYS A 431 -3.51 -5.79 -36.95
CA LYS A 431 -2.98 -4.41 -36.91
C LYS A 431 -3.71 -3.58 -35.88
N ALA A 432 -2.98 -3.01 -34.92
CA ALA A 432 -3.51 -2.13 -33.88
C ALA A 432 -2.63 -0.89 -33.72
N LYS A 433 -3.23 0.24 -33.33
CA LYS A 433 -2.47 1.39 -32.86
C LYS A 433 -1.86 1.09 -31.50
N GLU A 434 -0.64 1.58 -31.31
CA GLU A 434 0.02 1.57 -30.01
C GLU A 434 -0.81 2.37 -28.98
N PRO A 435 -1.04 1.81 -27.78
CA PRO A 435 -1.84 2.46 -26.76
C PRO A 435 -1.07 3.64 -26.14
N ILE A 436 -1.80 4.62 -25.60
CA ILE A 436 -1.20 5.63 -24.72
C ILE A 436 -0.91 4.97 -23.38
N VAL A 437 0.32 5.15 -22.90
CA VAL A 437 0.79 4.56 -21.65
C VAL A 437 1.17 5.67 -20.66
N ALA A 438 0.71 5.57 -19.42
CA ALA A 438 1.10 6.46 -18.33
C ALA A 438 1.01 5.75 -16.97
N PRO A 439 1.84 6.12 -15.97
CA PRO A 439 1.89 5.41 -14.68
C PRO A 439 0.57 5.39 -13.89
N ASP A 440 -0.31 6.36 -14.10
CA ASP A 440 -1.62 6.50 -13.45
C ASP A 440 -2.77 5.85 -14.23
N LEU A 441 -2.50 5.28 -15.40
CA LEU A 441 -3.49 4.59 -16.21
C LEU A 441 -3.50 3.09 -15.89
N THR A 442 -4.69 2.61 -15.55
CA THR A 442 -4.97 1.17 -15.43
C THR A 442 -5.75 0.66 -16.64
N ASP A 443 -6.00 1.49 -17.65
CA ASP A 443 -6.59 1.06 -18.92
C ASP A 443 -5.66 1.31 -20.12
N LEU A 444 -5.50 0.28 -20.92
CA LEU A 444 -4.75 0.32 -22.17
C LEU A 444 -5.75 0.26 -23.32
N VAL A 445 -5.82 1.34 -24.10
CA VAL A 445 -6.75 1.45 -25.22
C VAL A 445 -6.04 1.11 -26.52
N PHE A 446 -6.42 -0.02 -27.10
CA PHE A 446 -6.00 -0.44 -28.43
C PHE A 446 -7.10 -0.11 -29.45
N VAL A 447 -6.70 0.44 -30.59
CA VAL A 447 -7.61 0.77 -31.69
C VAL A 447 -7.21 -0.04 -32.91
N ARG A 448 -8.15 -0.83 -33.43
CA ARG A 448 -7.92 -1.66 -34.63
C ARG A 448 -7.63 -0.77 -35.83
N ILE A 449 -6.57 -1.11 -36.57
CA ILE A 449 -6.29 -0.51 -37.88
C ILE A 449 -6.99 -1.40 -38.92
N PRO A 450 -7.86 -0.85 -39.78
CA PRO A 450 -8.47 -1.62 -40.85
C PRO A 450 -7.39 -2.24 -41.74
N ASP A 451 -7.65 -3.45 -42.24
CA ASP A 451 -6.82 -4.00 -43.31
C ASP A 451 -7.02 -3.09 -44.54
N GLU A 452 -5.91 -2.62 -45.13
CA GLU A 452 -5.98 -1.91 -46.41
C GLU A 452 -6.52 -2.90 -47.45
N ASP A 453 -7.61 -2.51 -48.12
CA ASP A 453 -8.24 -3.30 -49.20
C ASP A 453 -7.28 -3.55 -50.37
#